data_AF-A0A894KGT0-F1
#
_entry.id   AF-A0A894KGT0-F1
#
_cell.length_a   1.000
_cell.length_b   1.000
_cell.length_c   1.000
_cell.angle_alpha   90.00
_cell.angle_beta   90.00
_cell.angle_gamma   90.00
#
_symmetry.space_group_name_H-M   'P 1'
#
loop_
_entity.id
_entity.type
_entity.pdbx_description
1 polymer ?
#
loop_
_entity_poly.entity_id
_entity_poly.type
_entity_poly.pdbx_seq_one_letter_code
_entity_poly.pdbx_strand_id
1 'polypeptide(L)'
;MAKFGERFLLGFTSPRSPQLISDYIKIIKKYNLAGKNYNSDLQELFYHVLSSEKVAGVDAGNAKNKALAGRDKLTRMPQALGFLITQNNKKFQVTEAGSLLVNKDLFSDIMLHQILKYQLPSVLHREQETNKGRFNIKPFLELIRLINELNYLTYNEFLTYGMTFIDYHDFEKVVEDILKYRKQRECVKKNGENIRVFDYNNLKVVFERIYIDIIDSGKIKTRESKTDTIEKFVKKKLNNLSDYADSIFRVLLSTGLIINSKGRSLQINPTRKDEVDYLLNNVSREIIPLNIDRDEFDKYISNPRIPILLNDSIDNLLKSIKELGGDTTNIDLDIYSLKSYLNNLRERNKKAVISKQVKALKTKDNEVVNDILVMFELITNKEIEPASMRPTFFEWNVWRAMTMINHGKIKGNFLVDDMGNPISTAGGGQSDIIGDYGAFKIGVEVTLSTGNKQYEMESEPVSRHIGELQKKGPALLSI
;
A
#
# COMPACT_ATOMS: atom_id res chain seq x y z
N MET A 1 17.23 18.84 -2.13
CA MET A 1 15.97 18.68 -1.36
C MET A 1 14.81 18.74 -2.33
N ALA A 2 13.83 17.85 -2.21
CA ALA A 2 12.66 17.87 -3.08
C ALA A 2 11.72 19.00 -2.64
N LYS A 3 11.26 19.80 -3.59
CA LYS A 3 10.19 20.77 -3.37
C LYS A 3 8.94 20.29 -4.10
N PHE A 4 7.77 20.38 -3.48
CA PHE A 4 6.50 19.98 -4.08
C PHE A 4 5.53 21.16 -4.15
N GLY A 5 4.72 21.23 -5.22
CA GLY A 5 3.74 22.31 -5.45
C GLY A 5 2.29 21.83 -5.33
N GLU A 6 2.10 20.55 -5.07
CA GLU A 6 0.82 19.88 -4.89
C GLU A 6 0.14 20.35 -3.60
N ARG A 7 -1.19 20.45 -3.63
CA ARG A 7 -2.04 20.93 -2.53
C ARG A 7 -2.90 19.82 -1.93
N PHE A 8 -2.42 18.60 -2.03
CA PHE A 8 -2.99 17.37 -1.51
C PHE A 8 -1.85 16.46 -1.03
N LEU A 9 -2.18 15.43 -0.26
CA LEU A 9 -1.22 14.49 0.32
C LEU A 9 -0.32 13.85 -0.74
N LEU A 10 0.97 13.76 -0.42
CA LEU A 10 1.99 13.16 -1.29
C LEU A 10 2.15 11.67 -0.98
N GLY A 11 1.90 10.83 -1.99
CA GLY A 11 2.19 9.40 -1.95
C GLY A 11 3.52 9.05 -2.62
N PHE A 12 3.78 7.75 -2.77
CA PHE A 12 5.05 7.23 -3.28
C PHE A 12 4.85 6.42 -4.56
N THR A 13 5.32 6.92 -5.69
CA THR A 13 5.09 6.28 -6.99
C THR A 13 6.19 5.30 -7.41
N SER A 14 7.28 5.19 -6.63
CA SER A 14 8.45 4.39 -7.00
C SER A 14 9.22 3.90 -5.76
N PRO A 15 8.91 2.70 -5.22
CA PRO A 15 7.82 1.81 -5.61
C PRO A 15 6.46 2.29 -5.08
N ARG A 16 5.35 1.82 -5.67
CA ARG A 16 3.99 2.00 -5.12
C ARG A 16 3.65 0.97 -4.03
N SER A 17 4.12 -0.26 -4.22
CA SER A 17 3.94 -1.35 -3.26
C SER A 17 5.07 -1.34 -2.23
N PRO A 18 4.77 -1.25 -0.93
CA PRO A 18 5.79 -1.11 0.12
C PRO A 18 6.66 -2.35 0.30
N GLN A 19 6.17 -3.56 -0.06
CA GLN A 19 6.94 -4.81 0.03
C GLN A 19 8.23 -4.78 -0.80
N LEU A 20 8.24 -4.01 -1.90
CA LEU A 20 9.40 -3.90 -2.78
C LEU A 20 10.59 -3.21 -2.10
N ILE A 21 10.37 -2.45 -1.01
CA ILE A 21 11.47 -1.84 -0.26
C ILE A 21 12.38 -2.92 0.34
N SER A 22 11.80 -3.99 0.90
CA SER A 22 12.58 -5.09 1.47
C SER A 22 13.47 -5.74 0.41
N ASP A 23 12.99 -5.87 -0.82
CA ASP A 23 13.78 -6.40 -1.93
C ASP A 23 14.88 -5.42 -2.37
N TYR A 24 14.59 -4.11 -2.41
CA TYR A 24 15.61 -3.09 -2.67
C TYR A 24 16.75 -3.16 -1.64
N ILE A 25 16.41 -3.36 -0.36
CA ILE A 25 17.40 -3.46 0.71
C ILE A 25 18.21 -4.75 0.60
N LYS A 26 17.59 -5.89 0.26
CA LYS A 26 18.31 -7.15 -0.03
C LYS A 26 19.32 -6.96 -1.16
N ILE A 27 18.93 -6.27 -2.23
CA ILE A 27 19.82 -5.93 -3.35
C ILE A 27 20.96 -5.01 -2.91
N ILE A 28 20.67 -3.94 -2.16
CA ILE A 28 21.68 -3.04 -1.61
C ILE A 28 22.73 -3.79 -0.80
N LYS A 29 22.29 -4.75 0.03
CA LYS A 29 23.17 -5.62 0.82
C LYS A 29 23.96 -6.59 -0.06
N LYS A 30 23.30 -7.30 -0.96
CA LYS A 30 23.92 -8.28 -1.89
C LYS A 30 25.07 -7.65 -2.70
N TYR A 31 24.92 -6.40 -3.11
CA TYR A 31 25.89 -5.69 -3.95
C TYR A 31 26.77 -4.68 -3.19
N ASN A 32 26.76 -4.73 -1.85
CA ASN A 32 27.58 -3.89 -0.98
C ASN A 32 27.49 -2.39 -1.35
N LEU A 33 26.27 -1.89 -1.58
CA LEU A 33 26.07 -0.50 -1.96
C LEU A 33 26.09 0.46 -0.76
N ALA A 34 25.74 -0.02 0.43
CA ALA A 34 25.84 0.76 1.67
C ALA A 34 27.29 1.16 1.96
N GLY A 35 27.51 2.35 2.51
CA GLY A 35 28.85 2.89 2.80
C GLY A 35 29.54 3.55 1.61
N LYS A 36 29.00 3.42 0.38
CA LYS A 36 29.47 4.17 -0.80
C LYS A 36 28.99 5.61 -0.77
N ASN A 37 29.65 6.50 -1.52
CA ASN A 37 29.21 7.89 -1.64
C ASN A 37 27.85 7.95 -2.35
N TYR A 38 26.91 8.72 -1.82
CA TYR A 38 25.64 8.94 -2.49
C TYR A 38 25.80 9.96 -3.62
N ASN A 39 25.96 9.47 -4.86
CA ASN A 39 26.16 10.26 -6.07
C ASN A 39 25.43 9.64 -7.29
N SER A 40 25.60 10.22 -8.48
CA SER A 40 25.03 9.72 -9.74
C SER A 40 25.45 8.29 -10.06
N ASP A 41 26.71 7.94 -9.80
CA ASP A 41 27.27 6.62 -10.13
C ASP A 41 26.62 5.53 -9.29
N LEU A 42 26.43 5.78 -7.99
CA LEU A 42 25.68 4.87 -7.11
C LEU A 42 24.23 4.72 -7.57
N GLN A 43 23.59 5.80 -8.01
CA GLN A 43 22.21 5.78 -8.48
C GLN A 43 22.07 4.96 -9.77
N GLU A 44 22.99 5.15 -10.73
CA GLU A 44 23.01 4.38 -11.98
C GLU A 44 23.35 2.90 -11.72
N LEU A 45 24.34 2.62 -10.87
CA LEU A 45 24.69 1.26 -10.46
C LEU A 45 23.49 0.55 -9.81
N PHE A 46 22.80 1.23 -8.89
CA PHE A 46 21.61 0.66 -8.24
C PHE A 46 20.51 0.34 -9.24
N TYR A 47 20.26 1.24 -10.21
CA TYR A 47 19.28 1.00 -11.28
C TYR A 47 19.63 -0.23 -12.12
N HIS A 48 20.90 -0.37 -12.50
CA HIS A 48 21.39 -1.52 -13.26
C HIS A 48 21.22 -2.83 -12.50
N VAL A 49 21.60 -2.86 -11.24
CA VAL A 49 21.52 -4.04 -10.40
C VAL A 49 20.06 -4.47 -10.14
N LEU A 50 19.16 -3.51 -9.85
CA LEU A 50 17.73 -3.81 -9.69
C LEU A 50 17.18 -4.52 -10.92
N SER A 51 17.64 -4.07 -12.08
CA SER A 51 17.16 -4.60 -13.35
C SER A 51 17.74 -5.96 -13.70
N SER A 52 19.04 -6.18 -13.49
CA SER A 52 19.64 -7.50 -13.69
C SER A 52 19.00 -8.57 -12.80
N GLU A 53 18.57 -8.17 -11.61
CA GLU A 53 17.90 -9.05 -10.64
C GLU A 53 16.38 -9.15 -10.87
N LYS A 54 15.85 -8.47 -11.91
CA LYS A 54 14.42 -8.44 -12.26
C LYS A 54 13.50 -8.05 -11.09
N VAL A 55 13.99 -7.20 -10.19
CA VAL A 55 13.23 -6.75 -9.02
C VAL A 55 12.24 -5.66 -9.43
N ALA A 56 11.02 -5.71 -8.88
CA ALA A 56 9.97 -4.70 -9.09
C ALA A 56 9.57 -4.47 -10.56
N GLY A 57 9.70 -5.49 -11.42
CA GLY A 57 9.39 -5.38 -12.85
C GLY A 57 10.26 -4.34 -13.58
N VAL A 58 11.47 -4.08 -13.06
CA VAL A 58 12.40 -3.16 -13.71
C VAL A 58 13.12 -3.88 -14.84
N ASP A 59 12.63 -3.70 -16.06
CA ASP A 59 13.30 -4.21 -17.26
C ASP A 59 14.56 -3.38 -17.59
N ALA A 60 15.59 -4.08 -18.08
CA ALA A 60 16.91 -3.50 -18.29
C ALA A 60 16.90 -2.51 -19.45
N GLY A 61 17.41 -1.30 -19.19
CA GLY A 61 17.78 -0.35 -20.25
C GLY A 61 16.71 0.64 -20.70
N ASN A 62 15.51 0.63 -20.13
CA ASN A 62 14.41 1.48 -20.63
C ASN A 62 14.42 2.93 -20.10
N ALA A 63 15.15 3.25 -19.03
CA ALA A 63 15.18 4.61 -18.50
C ALA A 63 16.10 5.53 -19.32
N LYS A 64 15.54 6.63 -19.86
CA LYS A 64 16.31 7.70 -20.53
C LYS A 64 17.42 8.30 -19.64
N ASN A 65 17.15 8.43 -18.35
CA ASN A 65 18.13 8.87 -17.36
C ASN A 65 18.17 7.87 -16.21
N LYS A 66 19.16 6.98 -16.25
CA LYS A 66 19.31 5.87 -15.29
C LYS A 66 19.63 6.35 -13.88
N ALA A 67 20.50 7.35 -13.74
CA ALA A 67 20.81 7.93 -12.43
C ALA A 67 19.54 8.55 -11.80
N LEU A 68 18.74 9.28 -12.57
CA LEU A 68 17.46 9.82 -12.09
C LEU A 68 16.49 8.69 -11.68
N ALA A 69 16.37 7.64 -12.50
CA ALA A 69 15.52 6.49 -12.20
C ALA A 69 15.95 5.77 -10.92
N GLY A 70 17.26 5.51 -10.76
CA GLY A 70 17.83 4.94 -9.54
C GLY A 70 17.64 5.84 -8.32
N ARG A 71 17.83 7.15 -8.49
CA ARG A 71 17.56 8.15 -7.45
C ARG A 71 16.11 8.09 -6.98
N ASP A 72 15.14 8.07 -7.90
CA ASP A 72 13.73 8.00 -7.52
C ASP A 72 13.42 6.70 -6.76
N LYS A 73 14.00 5.56 -7.16
CA LYS A 73 13.84 4.29 -6.43
C LYS A 73 14.39 4.33 -5.01
N LEU A 74 15.45 5.12 -4.76
CA LEU A 74 16.07 5.26 -3.43
C LEU A 74 15.40 6.35 -2.57
N THR A 75 14.96 7.46 -3.18
CA THR A 75 14.60 8.69 -2.47
C THR A 75 13.10 8.91 -2.27
N ARG A 76 12.23 8.19 -2.99
CA ARG A 76 10.77 8.28 -2.80
C ARG A 76 10.39 7.53 -1.53
N MET A 77 9.71 6.39 -1.60
CA MET A 77 9.28 5.68 -0.38
C MET A 77 10.44 5.35 0.58
N PRO A 78 11.61 4.81 0.12
CA PRO A 78 12.62 4.33 1.06
C PRO A 78 13.28 5.42 1.91
N GLN A 79 13.67 6.56 1.32
CA GLN A 79 14.19 7.69 2.10
C GLN A 79 13.08 8.43 2.84
N ALA A 80 11.92 8.66 2.19
CA ALA A 80 10.82 9.42 2.81
C ALA A 80 10.31 8.78 4.10
N LEU A 81 10.39 7.45 4.20
CA LEU A 81 10.03 6.67 5.38
C LEU A 81 11.26 6.29 6.24
N GLY A 82 12.44 6.84 5.99
CA GLY A 82 13.61 6.66 6.85
C GLY A 82 14.25 5.26 6.82
N PHE A 83 13.95 4.43 5.82
CA PHE A 83 14.63 3.14 5.63
C PHE A 83 16.04 3.31 5.05
N LEU A 84 16.26 4.38 4.30
CA LEU A 84 17.53 4.75 3.71
C LEU A 84 17.90 6.20 4.05
N ILE A 85 19.19 6.46 4.23
CA ILE A 85 19.73 7.82 4.31
C ILE A 85 20.51 8.10 3.03
N THR A 86 20.00 9.05 2.26
CA THR A 86 20.58 9.51 1.00
C THR A 86 20.86 11.02 1.07
N GLN A 87 22.06 11.37 1.55
CA GLN A 87 22.52 12.75 1.59
C GLN A 87 23.69 12.93 0.63
N ASN A 88 23.65 14.01 -0.17
CA ASN A 88 24.80 14.37 -1.00
C ASN A 88 26.03 14.57 -0.13
N ASN A 89 27.19 14.15 -0.62
CA ASN A 89 28.48 14.24 0.08
C ASN A 89 28.57 13.43 1.39
N LYS A 90 27.60 12.56 1.69
CA LYS A 90 27.70 11.56 2.76
C LYS A 90 27.63 10.16 2.20
N LYS A 91 27.99 9.19 3.06
CA LYS A 91 27.83 7.78 2.74
C LYS A 91 26.35 7.42 2.68
N PHE A 92 25.97 6.65 1.69
CA PHE A 92 24.67 6.02 1.58
C PHE A 92 24.50 4.98 2.70
N GLN A 93 23.38 5.01 3.42
CA GLN A 93 23.17 4.11 4.56
C GLN A 93 21.82 3.39 4.44
N VAL A 94 21.85 2.11 4.80
CA VAL A 94 20.65 1.36 5.19
C VAL A 94 20.49 1.54 6.69
N THR A 95 19.33 2.03 7.13
CA THR A 95 19.09 2.33 8.54
C THR A 95 18.78 1.06 9.32
N GLU A 96 18.68 1.16 10.65
CA GLU A 96 18.22 0.05 11.48
C GLU A 96 16.78 -0.36 11.09
N ALA A 97 15.87 0.61 10.92
CA ALA A 97 14.53 0.37 10.42
C ALA A 97 14.56 -0.34 9.06
N GLY A 98 15.43 0.10 8.13
CA GLY A 98 15.59 -0.56 6.84
C GLY A 98 16.07 -2.02 6.98
N SER A 99 17.00 -2.29 7.88
CA SER A 99 17.48 -3.64 8.13
C SER A 99 16.43 -4.55 8.74
N LEU A 100 15.64 -4.05 9.69
CA LEU A 100 14.54 -4.81 10.33
C LEU A 100 13.39 -5.09 9.36
N LEU A 101 13.08 -4.15 8.45
CA LEU A 101 12.03 -4.30 7.44
C LEU A 101 12.25 -5.51 6.49
N VAL A 102 13.48 -5.99 6.35
CA VAL A 102 13.79 -7.19 5.54
C VAL A 102 13.21 -8.45 6.18
N ASN A 103 13.07 -8.49 7.51
CA ASN A 103 12.37 -9.57 8.19
C ASN A 103 10.86 -9.43 7.95
N LYS A 104 10.29 -10.37 7.20
CA LYS A 104 8.86 -10.41 6.87
C LYS A 104 7.97 -10.40 8.12
N ASP A 105 8.43 -10.97 9.23
CA ASP A 105 7.65 -11.08 10.46
C ASP A 105 7.60 -9.75 11.23
N LEU A 106 8.51 -8.82 10.91
CA LEU A 106 8.58 -7.46 11.47
C LEU A 106 8.05 -6.40 10.49
N PHE A 107 7.74 -6.78 9.24
CA PHE A 107 7.47 -5.82 8.18
C PHE A 107 6.35 -4.83 8.53
N SER A 108 5.20 -5.34 8.98
CA SER A 108 4.02 -4.54 9.31
C SER A 108 4.27 -3.60 10.50
N ASP A 109 4.95 -4.09 11.53
CA ASP A 109 5.31 -3.33 12.73
C ASP A 109 6.30 -2.20 12.39
N ILE A 110 7.38 -2.52 11.68
CA ILE A 110 8.40 -1.54 11.30
C ILE A 110 7.83 -0.50 10.33
N MET A 111 7.01 -0.92 9.36
CA MET A 111 6.31 -0.02 8.47
C MET A 111 5.44 0.96 9.25
N LEU A 112 4.67 0.47 10.23
CA LEU A 112 3.81 1.30 11.08
C LEU A 112 4.60 2.41 11.80
N HIS A 113 5.73 2.07 12.44
CA HIS A 113 6.59 3.06 13.08
C HIS A 113 7.05 4.15 12.10
N GLN A 114 7.44 3.76 10.89
CA GLN A 114 7.98 4.71 9.91
C GLN A 114 6.91 5.62 9.32
N ILE A 115 5.73 5.09 8.97
CA ILE A 115 4.68 5.89 8.33
C ILE A 115 4.06 6.91 9.29
N LEU A 116 4.05 6.63 10.60
CA LEU A 116 3.54 7.56 11.61
C LEU A 116 4.44 8.79 11.81
N LYS A 117 5.71 8.70 11.39
CA LYS A 117 6.66 9.82 11.40
C LYS A 117 6.64 10.60 10.10
N TYR A 118 6.12 10.03 9.01
CA TYR A 118 5.97 10.74 7.75
C TYR A 118 5.07 11.96 7.96
N GLN A 119 5.58 13.11 7.55
CA GLN A 119 4.94 14.40 7.79
C GLN A 119 5.09 15.29 6.55
N LEU A 120 4.13 16.19 6.40
CA LEU A 120 4.16 17.25 5.40
C LEU A 120 3.87 18.58 6.10
N PRO A 121 4.71 19.61 5.92
CA PRO A 121 6.01 19.55 5.26
C PRO A 121 7.07 18.80 6.09
N SER A 122 8.24 18.55 5.49
CA SER A 122 9.41 18.03 6.19
C SER A 122 10.71 18.57 5.60
N VAL A 123 11.84 18.27 6.25
CA VAL A 123 13.17 18.62 5.72
C VAL A 123 13.43 17.94 4.36
N LEU A 124 12.78 16.81 4.10
CA LEU A 124 12.81 16.07 2.83
C LEU A 124 11.84 16.61 1.79
N HIS A 125 10.68 17.08 2.23
CA HIS A 125 9.57 17.54 1.40
C HIS A 125 9.22 18.98 1.80
N ARG A 126 9.84 19.95 1.13
CA ARG A 126 9.55 21.36 1.37
C ARG A 126 8.49 21.87 0.40
N GLU A 127 7.60 22.71 0.88
CA GLU A 127 6.63 23.40 0.02
C GLU A 127 7.34 24.32 -0.99
N GLN A 128 6.72 24.49 -2.15
CA GLN A 128 7.03 25.55 -3.10
C GLN A 128 6.26 26.82 -2.74
N GLU A 129 6.56 27.93 -3.40
CA GLU A 129 5.83 29.18 -3.16
C GLU A 129 4.32 29.04 -3.46
N THR A 130 3.96 28.17 -4.40
CA THR A 130 2.57 27.92 -4.80
C THR A 130 1.72 27.23 -3.73
N ASN A 131 2.32 26.64 -2.71
CA ASN A 131 1.62 25.94 -1.63
C ASN A 131 2.22 26.20 -0.25
N LYS A 132 2.98 27.28 -0.10
CA LYS A 132 3.65 27.65 1.15
C LYS A 132 2.66 27.82 2.30
N GLY A 133 2.95 27.20 3.44
CA GLY A 133 2.16 27.28 4.65
C GLY A 133 0.81 26.58 4.57
N ARG A 134 0.61 25.64 3.64
CA ARG A 134 -0.65 24.91 3.49
C ARG A 134 -0.68 23.60 4.26
N PHE A 135 0.48 22.99 4.50
CA PHE A 135 0.58 21.68 5.12
C PHE A 135 0.99 21.79 6.58
N ASN A 136 0.31 21.00 7.42
CA ASN A 136 0.68 20.75 8.80
C ASN A 136 0.09 19.41 9.24
N ILE A 137 0.67 18.30 8.77
CA ILE A 137 0.04 16.99 8.94
C ILE A 137 1.03 15.83 9.01
N LYS A 138 0.68 14.81 9.79
CA LYS A 138 1.18 13.43 9.69
C LYS A 138 0.16 12.58 8.93
N PRO A 139 0.30 12.42 7.60
CA PRO A 139 -0.78 11.92 6.75
C PRO A 139 -1.36 10.58 7.20
N PHE A 140 -0.51 9.61 7.52
CA PHE A 140 -0.98 8.27 7.89
C PHE A 140 -1.69 8.24 9.25
N LEU A 141 -1.20 9.00 10.24
CA LEU A 141 -1.85 9.11 11.55
C LEU A 141 -3.26 9.67 11.41
N GLU A 142 -3.39 10.77 10.67
CA GLU A 142 -4.66 11.46 10.49
C GLU A 142 -5.65 10.69 9.61
N LEU A 143 -5.17 9.96 8.60
CA LEU A 143 -6.02 9.04 7.84
C LEU A 143 -6.52 7.86 8.68
N ILE A 144 -5.68 7.28 9.54
CA ILE A 144 -6.11 6.23 10.49
C ILE A 144 -7.16 6.80 11.44
N ARG A 145 -6.96 8.02 11.96
CA ARG A 145 -7.93 8.71 12.83
C ARG A 145 -9.26 8.91 12.12
N LEU A 146 -9.23 9.35 10.87
CA LEU A 146 -10.43 9.59 10.07
C LEU A 146 -11.21 8.30 9.81
N ILE A 147 -10.52 7.19 9.50
CA ILE A 147 -11.15 5.87 9.32
C ILE A 147 -11.76 5.37 10.65
N ASN A 148 -11.07 5.55 11.77
CA ASN A 148 -11.56 5.16 13.09
C ASN A 148 -12.82 5.96 13.48
N GLU A 149 -12.80 7.28 13.34
CA GLU A 149 -13.92 8.17 13.68
C GLU A 149 -15.17 7.88 12.84
N LEU A 150 -15.00 7.66 11.53
CA LEU A 150 -16.11 7.43 10.61
C LEU A 150 -16.53 5.95 10.51
N ASN A 151 -15.86 5.05 11.25
CA ASN A 151 -15.89 3.58 11.17
C ASN A 151 -15.43 2.96 9.83
N TYR A 152 -15.65 3.68 8.73
CA TYR A 152 -15.17 3.32 7.41
C TYR A 152 -14.94 4.58 6.57
N LEU A 153 -14.13 4.44 5.53
CA LEU A 153 -13.95 5.44 4.50
C LEU A 153 -14.04 4.76 3.13
N THR A 154 -15.01 5.13 2.29
CA THR A 154 -15.06 4.61 0.91
C THR A 154 -13.87 5.14 0.11
N TYR A 155 -13.49 4.47 -0.98
CA TYR A 155 -12.38 4.96 -1.80
C TYR A 155 -12.63 6.38 -2.35
N ASN A 156 -13.87 6.73 -2.70
CA ASN A 156 -14.22 8.08 -3.16
C ASN A 156 -14.07 9.13 -2.06
N GLU A 157 -14.46 8.80 -0.82
CA GLU A 157 -14.26 9.69 0.34
C GLU A 157 -12.77 9.84 0.66
N PHE A 158 -12.01 8.75 0.59
CA PHE A 158 -10.56 8.74 0.75
C PHE A 158 -9.88 9.63 -0.31
N LEU A 159 -10.21 9.43 -1.59
CA LEU A 159 -9.64 10.19 -2.70
C LEU A 159 -10.00 11.68 -2.63
N THR A 160 -11.24 11.99 -2.26
CA THR A 160 -11.75 13.37 -2.28
C THR A 160 -11.35 14.16 -1.04
N TYR A 161 -11.60 13.60 0.15
CA TYR A 161 -11.45 14.29 1.42
C TYR A 161 -10.21 13.82 2.19
N GLY A 162 -9.96 12.52 2.23
CA GLY A 162 -8.76 11.98 2.90
C GLY A 162 -7.47 12.50 2.27
N MET A 163 -7.37 12.48 0.95
CA MET A 163 -6.17 12.93 0.22
C MET A 163 -6.02 14.45 0.18
N THR A 164 -7.08 15.22 0.41
CA THR A 164 -7.03 16.69 0.46
C THR A 164 -6.96 17.24 1.89
N PHE A 165 -7.01 16.37 2.89
CA PHE A 165 -6.78 16.69 4.28
C PHE A 165 -5.27 16.92 4.52
N ILE A 166 -4.86 18.18 4.65
CA ILE A 166 -3.44 18.59 4.66
C ILE A 166 -3.01 19.31 5.94
N ASP A 167 -3.94 19.64 6.84
CA ASP A 167 -3.67 20.25 8.15
C ASP A 167 -4.51 19.52 9.20
N TYR A 168 -3.88 18.95 10.22
CA TYR A 168 -4.59 18.14 11.23
C TYR A 168 -5.62 18.92 12.05
N HIS A 169 -5.55 20.27 12.08
CA HIS A 169 -6.53 21.12 12.76
C HIS A 169 -7.88 21.20 12.03
N ASP A 170 -7.93 20.82 10.74
CA ASP A 170 -9.17 20.82 9.95
C ASP A 170 -9.98 19.53 10.13
N PHE A 171 -9.63 18.64 11.07
CA PHE A 171 -10.20 17.30 11.15
C PHE A 171 -11.71 17.27 11.31
N GLU A 172 -12.25 18.02 12.27
CA GLU A 172 -13.69 18.05 12.57
C GLU A 172 -14.47 18.52 11.35
N LYS A 173 -13.92 19.49 10.61
CA LYS A 173 -14.48 19.98 9.36
C LYS A 173 -14.41 18.92 8.25
N VAL A 174 -13.32 18.19 8.12
CA VAL A 174 -13.20 17.08 7.13
C VAL A 174 -14.21 15.97 7.43
N VAL A 175 -14.40 15.63 8.71
CA VAL A 175 -15.45 14.68 9.16
C VAL A 175 -16.83 15.20 8.75
N GLU A 176 -17.14 16.46 9.03
CA GLU A 176 -18.42 17.08 8.65
C GLU A 176 -18.65 17.06 7.13
N ASP A 177 -17.64 17.43 6.35
CA ASP A 177 -17.69 17.44 4.89
C ASP A 177 -17.98 16.03 4.33
N ILE A 178 -17.38 14.99 4.89
CA ILE A 178 -17.66 13.59 4.50
C ILE A 178 -19.09 13.20 4.88
N LEU A 179 -19.54 13.51 6.09
CA LEU A 179 -20.91 13.21 6.52
C LEU A 179 -21.96 13.93 5.66
N LYS A 180 -21.67 15.18 5.26
CA LYS A 180 -22.51 15.95 4.34
C LYS A 180 -22.54 15.30 2.95
N TYR A 181 -21.38 14.93 2.42
CA TYR A 181 -21.28 14.19 1.16
C TYR A 181 -22.08 12.89 1.19
N ARG A 182 -21.99 12.09 2.27
CA ARG A 182 -22.79 10.87 2.46
C ARG A 182 -24.29 11.14 2.36
N LYS A 183 -24.78 12.18 3.04
CA LYS A 183 -26.20 12.58 2.98
C LYS A 183 -26.63 12.96 1.56
N GLN A 184 -25.84 13.78 0.88
CA GLN A 184 -26.11 14.18 -0.50
C GLN A 184 -26.11 12.99 -1.46
N ARG A 185 -25.14 12.10 -1.32
CA ARG A 185 -25.01 10.89 -2.13
C ARG A 185 -26.21 9.95 -1.99
N GLU A 186 -26.72 9.79 -0.76
CA GLU A 186 -27.93 9.02 -0.52
C GLU A 186 -29.18 9.67 -1.14
N CYS A 187 -29.29 11.00 -1.15
CA CYS A 187 -30.36 11.69 -1.87
C CYS A 187 -30.29 11.44 -3.38
N VAL A 188 -29.11 11.59 -3.99
CA VAL A 188 -28.87 11.28 -5.42
C VAL A 188 -29.29 9.85 -5.75
N LYS A 189 -28.90 8.89 -4.90
CA LYS A 189 -29.30 7.48 -5.05
C LYS A 189 -30.81 7.29 -4.99
N LYS A 190 -31.50 7.92 -4.04
CA LYS A 190 -32.97 7.84 -3.90
C LYS A 190 -33.71 8.46 -5.08
N ASN A 191 -33.15 9.51 -5.68
CA ASN A 191 -33.70 10.17 -6.86
C ASN A 191 -33.47 9.39 -8.17
N GLY A 192 -32.74 8.26 -8.13
CA GLY A 192 -32.38 7.51 -9.33
C GLY A 192 -31.32 8.19 -10.21
N GLU A 193 -30.62 9.19 -9.66
CA GLU A 193 -29.56 9.90 -10.37
C GLU A 193 -28.27 9.07 -10.44
N ASN A 194 -27.41 9.38 -11.42
CA ASN A 194 -26.17 8.64 -11.61
C ASN A 194 -25.11 8.99 -10.53
N ILE A 195 -24.98 8.09 -9.55
CA ILE A 195 -24.06 8.24 -8.42
C ILE A 195 -22.60 8.44 -8.86
N ARG A 196 -22.15 7.79 -9.93
CA ARG A 196 -20.75 7.93 -10.41
C ARG A 196 -20.48 9.33 -10.95
N VAL A 197 -21.47 9.93 -11.62
CA VAL A 197 -21.40 11.31 -12.11
C VAL A 197 -21.38 12.29 -10.93
N PHE A 198 -22.22 12.05 -9.92
CA PHE A 198 -22.20 12.84 -8.68
C PHE A 198 -20.84 12.76 -7.97
N ASP A 199 -20.30 11.55 -7.77
CA ASP A 199 -19.02 11.32 -7.10
C ASP A 199 -17.88 12.04 -7.83
N TYR A 200 -17.84 11.95 -9.16
CA TYR A 200 -16.85 12.65 -9.99
C TYR A 200 -16.98 14.18 -9.91
N ASN A 201 -18.20 14.71 -9.99
CA ASN A 201 -18.44 16.15 -9.90
C ASN A 201 -18.07 16.69 -8.52
N ASN A 202 -18.38 15.96 -7.44
CA ASN A 202 -17.98 16.33 -6.09
C ASN A 202 -16.47 16.39 -5.95
N LEU A 203 -15.75 15.35 -6.42
CA LEU A 203 -14.29 15.34 -6.46
C LEU A 203 -13.74 16.56 -7.21
N LYS A 204 -14.29 16.86 -8.38
CA LYS A 204 -13.89 18.00 -9.19
C LYS A 204 -14.08 19.33 -8.46
N VAL A 205 -15.23 19.53 -7.79
CA VAL A 205 -15.52 20.77 -7.04
C VAL A 205 -14.56 20.96 -5.86
N VAL A 206 -14.33 19.90 -5.06
CA VAL A 206 -13.38 19.94 -3.94
C VAL A 206 -11.97 20.23 -4.46
N PHE A 207 -11.59 19.59 -5.57
CA PHE A 207 -10.29 19.77 -6.20
C PHE A 207 -10.09 21.18 -6.78
N GLU A 208 -11.07 21.74 -7.48
CA GLU A 208 -10.99 23.08 -8.04
C GLU A 208 -10.85 24.13 -6.94
N ARG A 209 -11.55 23.96 -5.82
CA ARG A 209 -11.46 24.85 -4.66
C ARG A 209 -10.04 24.94 -4.10
N ILE A 210 -9.32 23.82 -4.00
CA ILE A 210 -7.93 23.85 -3.48
C ILE A 210 -6.94 24.49 -4.45
N TYR A 211 -7.28 24.69 -5.72
CA TYR A 211 -6.44 25.33 -6.75
C TYR A 211 -7.00 26.66 -7.29
N ILE A 212 -8.06 27.21 -6.67
CA ILE A 212 -8.81 28.34 -7.24
C ILE A 212 -7.94 29.55 -7.57
N ASP A 213 -7.01 29.94 -6.68
CA ASP A 213 -6.10 31.08 -6.92
C ASP A 213 -5.09 30.82 -8.06
N ILE A 214 -4.71 29.57 -8.32
CA ILE A 214 -3.86 29.21 -9.46
C ILE A 214 -4.66 29.25 -10.77
N ILE A 215 -5.91 28.80 -10.72
CA ILE A 215 -6.83 28.81 -11.86
C ILE A 215 -7.15 30.27 -12.24
N ASP A 216 -7.53 31.09 -11.27
CA ASP A 216 -7.91 32.49 -11.46
C ASP A 216 -6.74 33.36 -11.93
N SER A 217 -5.51 33.06 -11.47
CA SER A 217 -4.31 33.78 -11.91
C SER A 217 -3.80 33.38 -13.30
N GLY A 218 -4.42 32.38 -13.96
CA GLY A 218 -4.00 31.88 -15.27
C GLY A 218 -2.64 31.16 -15.28
N LYS A 219 -2.04 30.90 -14.11
CA LYS A 219 -0.72 30.26 -13.93
C LYS A 219 -0.79 28.72 -14.06
N ILE A 220 -1.46 28.23 -15.10
CA ILE A 220 -1.73 26.79 -15.31
C ILE A 220 -0.63 26.03 -16.08
N LYS A 221 0.40 26.74 -16.57
CA LYS A 221 1.53 26.14 -17.31
C LYS A 221 2.49 25.40 -16.36
N THR A 222 2.82 24.15 -16.68
CA THR A 222 3.83 23.36 -15.92
C THR A 222 5.11 23.17 -16.72
N ARG A 223 6.25 23.02 -16.04
CA ARG A 223 7.60 22.92 -16.63
C ARG A 223 7.79 21.78 -17.65
N GLU A 224 6.94 20.75 -17.62
CA GLU A 224 7.07 19.53 -18.43
C GLU A 224 5.94 19.31 -19.45
N SER A 225 4.89 20.15 -19.47
CA SER A 225 3.83 20.05 -20.48
C SER A 225 3.23 21.41 -20.81
N LYS A 226 2.99 21.67 -22.12
CA LYS A 226 2.12 22.73 -22.63
C LYS A 226 0.67 22.45 -22.22
N THR A 227 0.38 22.62 -20.94
CA THR A 227 -0.98 22.53 -20.41
C THR A 227 -1.67 23.85 -20.73
N ASP A 228 -2.37 23.88 -21.86
CA ASP A 228 -2.90 25.13 -22.42
C ASP A 228 -4.35 25.44 -21.99
N THR A 229 -4.99 24.53 -21.24
CA THR A 229 -6.39 24.70 -20.77
C THR A 229 -6.56 24.28 -19.30
N ILE A 230 -7.53 24.89 -18.61
CA ILE A 230 -7.91 24.56 -17.22
C ILE A 230 -8.30 23.09 -17.11
N GLU A 231 -9.05 22.56 -18.08
CA GLU A 231 -9.47 21.15 -18.09
C GLU A 231 -8.27 20.19 -18.13
N LYS A 232 -7.27 20.46 -18.97
CA LYS A 232 -6.04 19.64 -19.02
C LYS A 232 -5.27 19.74 -17.70
N PHE A 233 -5.25 20.90 -17.05
CA PHE A 233 -4.62 21.10 -15.74
C PHE A 233 -5.31 20.27 -14.65
N VAL A 234 -6.64 20.39 -14.53
CA VAL A 234 -7.45 19.64 -13.57
C VAL A 234 -7.29 18.14 -13.80
N LYS A 235 -7.42 17.67 -15.05
CA LYS A 235 -7.24 16.26 -15.39
C LYS A 235 -5.86 15.72 -15.01
N LYS A 236 -4.79 16.46 -15.32
CA LYS A 236 -3.41 16.06 -14.96
C LYS A 236 -3.27 15.93 -13.44
N LYS A 237 -3.80 16.88 -12.67
CA LYS A 237 -3.68 16.86 -11.23
C LYS A 237 -4.56 15.81 -10.56
N LEU A 238 -5.76 15.55 -11.07
CA LEU A 238 -6.61 14.43 -10.62
C LEU A 238 -5.93 13.07 -10.87
N ASN A 239 -5.23 12.90 -12.00
CA ASN A 239 -4.43 11.69 -12.24
C ASN A 239 -3.30 11.56 -11.20
N ASN A 240 -2.58 12.63 -10.91
CA ASN A 240 -1.53 12.62 -9.87
C ASN A 240 -2.10 12.33 -8.48
N LEU A 241 -3.28 12.88 -8.16
CA LEU A 241 -4.01 12.60 -6.92
C LEU A 241 -4.31 11.10 -6.81
N SER A 242 -4.87 10.49 -7.85
CA SER A 242 -5.16 9.05 -7.89
C SER A 242 -3.92 8.18 -7.77
N ASP A 243 -2.81 8.56 -8.42
CA ASP A 243 -1.54 7.84 -8.30
C ASP A 243 -0.96 7.88 -6.87
N TYR A 244 -1.07 9.03 -6.19
CA TYR A 244 -0.65 9.15 -4.79
C TYR A 244 -1.61 8.46 -3.83
N ALA A 245 -2.91 8.50 -4.11
CA ALA A 245 -3.93 7.81 -3.35
C ALA A 245 -3.71 6.29 -3.38
N ASP A 246 -3.45 5.71 -4.55
CA ASP A 246 -3.14 4.27 -4.68
C ASP A 246 -1.92 3.86 -3.84
N SER A 247 -0.88 4.68 -3.83
CA SER A 247 0.31 4.41 -3.00
C SER A 247 0.01 4.47 -1.51
N ILE A 248 -0.66 5.54 -1.03
CA ILE A 248 -1.01 5.70 0.38
C ILE A 248 -1.95 4.57 0.82
N PHE A 249 -2.92 4.22 -0.02
CA PHE A 249 -3.82 3.09 0.18
C PHE A 249 -3.04 1.77 0.40
N ARG A 250 -2.09 1.44 -0.48
CA ARG A 250 -1.25 0.24 -0.33
C ARG A 250 -0.42 0.26 0.94
N VAL A 251 0.13 1.40 1.31
CA VAL A 251 0.91 1.57 2.54
C VAL A 251 0.04 1.36 3.78
N LEU A 252 -1.17 1.94 3.81
CA LEU A 252 -2.14 1.73 4.89
C LEU A 252 -2.48 0.23 5.06
N LEU A 253 -2.82 -0.47 3.97
CA LEU A 253 -3.11 -1.91 4.03
C LEU A 253 -1.90 -2.73 4.50
N SER A 254 -0.69 -2.34 4.12
CA SER A 254 0.52 -3.06 4.48
C SER A 254 0.85 -3.07 5.98
N THR A 255 0.25 -2.15 6.75
CA THR A 255 0.36 -2.14 8.21
C THR A 255 -0.39 -3.27 8.88
N GLY A 256 -1.40 -3.85 8.21
CA GLY A 256 -2.37 -4.78 8.79
C GLY A 256 -3.37 -4.14 9.77
N LEU A 257 -3.27 -2.85 10.07
CA LEU A 257 -4.26 -2.13 10.91
C LEU A 257 -5.50 -1.75 10.11
N ILE A 258 -5.36 -1.59 8.80
CA ILE A 258 -6.44 -1.18 7.90
C ILE A 258 -6.72 -2.32 6.92
N ILE A 259 -8.00 -2.62 6.72
CA ILE A 259 -8.47 -3.63 5.77
C ILE A 259 -9.28 -2.97 4.65
N ASN A 260 -9.31 -3.60 3.48
CA ASN A 260 -10.17 -3.21 2.37
C ASN A 260 -11.42 -4.10 2.34
N SER A 261 -12.49 -3.63 2.96
CA SER A 261 -13.74 -4.38 3.06
C SER A 261 -14.43 -4.46 1.69
N LYS A 262 -14.50 -5.69 1.14
CA LYS A 262 -15.14 -6.03 -0.14
C LYS A 262 -14.74 -5.12 -1.33
N GLY A 263 -13.53 -4.56 -1.32
CA GLY A 263 -13.04 -3.74 -2.44
C GLY A 263 -13.67 -2.36 -2.54
N ARG A 264 -14.25 -1.83 -1.45
CA ARG A 264 -15.06 -0.61 -1.46
C ARG A 264 -14.69 0.40 -0.38
N SER A 265 -14.32 -0.06 0.82
CA SER A 265 -14.03 0.83 1.93
C SER A 265 -12.85 0.37 2.79
N LEU A 266 -12.08 1.36 3.25
CA LEU A 266 -11.07 1.22 4.27
C LEU A 266 -11.75 1.16 5.64
N GLN A 267 -11.35 0.21 6.48
CA GLN A 267 -11.86 0.03 7.84
C GLN A 267 -10.71 -0.36 8.77
N ILE A 268 -10.86 -0.06 10.06
CA ILE A 268 -9.95 -0.61 11.07
C ILE A 268 -10.11 -2.13 11.11
N ASN A 269 -8.98 -2.85 11.11
CA ASN A 269 -8.96 -4.27 11.38
C ASN A 269 -9.49 -4.52 12.80
N PRO A 270 -10.64 -5.18 12.96
CA PRO A 270 -11.26 -5.34 14.27
C PRO A 270 -10.37 -6.10 15.26
N THR A 271 -9.52 -7.00 14.75
CA THR A 271 -8.58 -7.77 15.58
C THR A 271 -7.39 -6.95 16.09
N ARG A 272 -7.26 -5.70 15.64
CA ARG A 272 -6.16 -4.79 15.98
C ARG A 272 -6.64 -3.43 16.47
N LYS A 273 -7.89 -3.34 16.93
CA LYS A 273 -8.51 -2.10 17.41
C LYS A 273 -7.74 -1.48 18.58
N ASP A 274 -7.31 -2.30 19.54
CA ASP A 274 -6.54 -1.84 20.71
C ASP A 274 -5.22 -1.16 20.31
N GLU A 275 -4.57 -1.64 19.25
CA GLU A 275 -3.36 -1.02 18.73
C GLU A 275 -3.64 0.35 18.11
N VAL A 276 -4.77 0.49 17.40
CA VAL A 276 -5.22 1.77 16.84
C VAL A 276 -5.57 2.75 17.95
N ASP A 277 -6.28 2.31 18.98
CA ASP A 277 -6.67 3.17 20.10
C ASP A 277 -5.46 3.64 20.90
N TYR A 278 -4.52 2.74 21.19
CA TYR A 278 -3.26 3.12 21.81
C TYR A 278 -2.50 4.13 20.95
N LEU A 279 -2.38 3.88 19.65
CA LEU A 279 -1.69 4.76 18.72
C LEU A 279 -2.32 6.16 18.67
N LEU A 280 -3.65 6.26 18.52
CA LEU A 280 -4.35 7.54 18.42
C LEU A 280 -4.30 8.37 19.71
N ASN A 281 -4.15 7.70 20.86
CA ASN A 281 -4.01 8.34 22.16
C ASN A 281 -2.59 8.77 22.50
N ASN A 282 -1.57 8.06 22.00
CA ASN A 282 -0.18 8.25 22.44
C ASN A 282 0.74 8.90 21.39
N VAL A 283 0.36 8.92 20.11
CA VAL A 283 1.19 9.50 19.05
C VAL A 283 0.82 10.96 18.82
N SER A 284 1.78 11.87 18.98
CA SER A 284 1.59 13.30 18.70
C SER A 284 1.27 13.55 17.23
N ARG A 285 0.31 14.45 16.99
CA ARG A 285 -0.10 14.93 15.66
C ARG A 285 0.85 16.00 15.10
N GLU A 286 1.59 16.67 15.98
CA GLU A 286 2.49 17.76 15.62
C GLU A 286 3.64 17.28 14.74
N ILE A 287 3.92 18.05 13.70
CA ILE A 287 5.06 17.81 12.81
C ILE A 287 6.36 18.32 13.44
N ILE A 288 7.48 17.69 13.13
CA ILE A 288 8.79 18.23 13.47
C ILE A 288 9.03 19.54 12.68
N PRO A 289 9.51 20.62 13.32
CA PRO A 289 9.77 21.90 12.66
C PRO A 289 10.76 21.82 11.48
N LEU A 290 10.57 22.70 10.48
CA LEU A 290 11.39 22.69 9.25
C LEU A 290 12.81 23.27 9.38
N ASN A 291 13.09 23.93 10.49
CA ASN A 291 14.40 24.50 10.83
C ASN A 291 15.31 23.50 11.56
N ILE A 292 14.83 22.28 11.85
CA ILE A 292 15.67 21.22 12.42
C ILE A 292 16.83 20.87 11.47
N ASP A 293 17.98 20.51 12.04
CA ASP A 293 19.11 20.03 11.26
C ASP A 293 18.77 18.74 10.50
N ARG A 294 19.42 18.56 9.33
CA ARG A 294 19.16 17.42 8.47
C ARG A 294 19.54 16.08 9.14
N ASP A 295 20.62 16.03 9.92
CA ASP A 295 21.06 14.82 10.60
C ASP A 295 20.18 14.50 11.81
N GLU A 296 19.70 15.51 12.52
CA GLU A 296 18.72 15.33 13.59
C GLU A 296 17.39 14.78 13.06
N PHE A 297 16.90 15.33 11.94
CA PHE A 297 15.73 14.78 11.28
C PHE A 297 15.95 13.34 10.79
N ASP A 298 17.15 13.03 10.27
CA ASP A 298 17.46 11.67 9.84
C ASP A 298 17.51 10.68 11.00
N LYS A 299 18.01 11.08 12.17
CA LYS A 299 17.93 10.28 13.41
C LYS A 299 16.47 10.01 13.80
N TYR A 300 15.60 11.02 13.72
CA TYR A 300 14.17 10.87 14.02
C TYR A 300 13.47 9.94 13.01
N ILE A 301 13.53 10.27 11.72
CA ILE A 301 12.76 9.58 10.68
C ILE A 301 13.23 8.13 10.49
N SER A 302 14.47 7.78 10.86
CA SER A 302 15.00 6.41 10.72
C SER A 302 14.92 5.53 11.96
N ASN A 303 14.56 6.08 13.12
CA ASN A 303 14.54 5.31 14.37
C ASN A 303 13.33 4.34 14.41
N PRO A 304 13.55 3.02 14.54
CA PRO A 304 12.47 2.03 14.53
C PRO A 304 11.72 1.90 15.86
N ARG A 305 12.07 2.68 16.89
CA ARG A 305 11.50 2.62 18.25
C ARG A 305 10.66 3.84 18.61
N ILE A 306 10.45 4.73 17.65
CA ILE A 306 9.58 5.90 17.80
C ILE A 306 8.59 5.99 16.63
N PRO A 307 7.33 6.38 16.89
CA PRO A 307 6.75 6.58 18.22
C PRO A 307 6.65 5.28 19.03
N ILE A 308 6.45 5.37 20.35
CA ILE A 308 6.22 4.20 21.20
C ILE A 308 4.79 3.70 20.96
N LEU A 309 4.65 2.47 20.47
CA LEU A 309 3.39 1.80 20.15
C LEU A 309 3.04 0.74 21.21
N LEU A 310 1.83 0.19 21.12
CA LEU A 310 1.34 -0.82 22.06
C LEU A 310 2.32 -2.01 22.17
N ASN A 311 2.84 -2.45 21.02
CA ASN A 311 3.76 -3.58 20.87
C ASN A 311 5.22 -3.23 21.21
N ASP A 312 5.52 -2.04 21.73
CA ASP A 312 6.85 -1.71 22.25
C ASP A 312 6.99 -2.00 23.75
N SER A 313 5.93 -2.46 24.39
CA SER A 313 5.95 -2.98 25.76
C SER A 313 5.96 -4.50 25.75
N ILE A 314 6.93 -5.09 26.47
CA ILE A 314 7.01 -6.55 26.66
C ILE A 314 5.73 -7.08 27.30
N ASP A 315 5.19 -6.39 28.32
CA ASP A 315 3.97 -6.81 29.00
C ASP A 315 2.77 -6.83 28.05
N ASN A 316 2.64 -5.81 27.21
CA ASN A 316 1.57 -5.75 26.19
C ASN A 316 1.75 -6.84 25.13
N LEU A 317 2.99 -7.08 24.68
CA LEU A 317 3.29 -8.17 23.73
C LEU A 317 2.90 -9.52 24.31
N LEU A 318 3.31 -9.82 25.54
CA LEU A 318 2.97 -11.08 26.22
C LEU A 318 1.46 -11.23 26.40
N LYS A 319 0.75 -10.14 26.74
CA LYS A 319 -0.72 -10.13 26.79
C LYS A 319 -1.33 -10.48 25.43
N SER A 320 -0.94 -9.81 24.35
CA SER A 320 -1.45 -10.09 23.01
C SER A 320 -1.08 -11.49 22.51
N ILE A 321 0.12 -11.99 22.83
CA ILE A 321 0.54 -13.36 22.53
C ILE A 321 -0.40 -14.36 23.21
N LYS A 322 -0.66 -14.16 24.50
CA LYS A 322 -1.56 -15.03 25.29
C LYS A 322 -2.99 -15.00 24.76
N GLU A 323 -3.51 -13.83 24.40
CA GLU A 323 -4.84 -13.66 23.80
C GLU A 323 -4.98 -14.38 22.46
N LEU A 324 -3.90 -14.47 21.67
CA LEU A 324 -3.86 -15.25 20.43
C LEU A 324 -3.52 -16.73 20.64
N GLY A 325 -3.46 -17.21 21.89
CA GLY A 325 -3.19 -18.60 22.24
C GLY A 325 -1.73 -19.01 22.12
N GLY A 326 -0.80 -18.05 22.17
CA GLY A 326 0.64 -18.31 22.27
C GLY A 326 1.08 -18.67 23.69
N ASP A 327 2.18 -19.43 23.77
CA ASP A 327 2.82 -19.75 25.05
C ASP A 327 3.66 -18.56 25.51
N THR A 328 3.58 -18.22 26.80
CA THR A 328 4.30 -17.11 27.43
C THR A 328 5.17 -17.55 28.61
N THR A 329 5.20 -18.85 28.92
CA THR A 329 5.80 -19.37 30.16
C THR A 329 7.33 -19.43 30.16
N ASN A 330 7.99 -19.41 28.98
CA ASN A 330 9.45 -19.51 28.84
C ASN A 330 10.01 -18.57 27.74
N ILE A 331 9.54 -17.33 27.68
CA ILE A 331 10.04 -16.38 26.68
C ILE A 331 11.17 -15.52 27.27
N ASP A 332 12.42 -15.96 27.09
CA ASP A 332 13.60 -15.08 27.15
C ASP A 332 13.95 -14.62 25.72
N LEU A 333 13.06 -13.80 25.14
CA LEU A 333 13.23 -13.26 23.80
C LEU A 333 13.36 -11.74 23.87
N ASP A 334 14.24 -11.21 23.03
CA ASP A 334 14.28 -9.77 22.78
C ASP A 334 12.95 -9.28 22.18
N ILE A 335 12.72 -7.98 22.26
CA ILE A 335 11.47 -7.36 21.82
C ILE A 335 11.13 -7.65 20.34
N TYR A 336 12.11 -7.74 19.44
CA TYR A 336 11.86 -8.03 18.03
C TYR A 336 11.54 -9.50 17.80
N SER A 337 12.16 -10.39 18.57
CA SER A 337 11.76 -11.81 18.61
C SER A 337 10.33 -12.00 19.11
N LEU A 338 9.91 -11.28 20.15
CA LEU A 338 8.51 -11.27 20.61
C LEU A 338 7.55 -10.73 19.55
N LYS A 339 7.87 -9.61 18.90
CA LYS A 339 7.08 -9.06 17.78
C LYS A 339 6.96 -10.06 16.62
N SER A 340 8.05 -10.74 16.28
CA SER A 340 8.05 -11.79 15.26
C SER A 340 7.17 -12.96 15.66
N TYR A 341 7.21 -13.37 16.93
CA TYR A 341 6.35 -14.44 17.45
C TYR A 341 4.87 -14.06 17.40
N LEU A 342 4.52 -12.85 17.84
CA LEU A 342 3.16 -12.30 17.74
C LEU A 342 2.66 -12.30 16.29
N ASN A 343 3.50 -11.86 15.33
CA ASN A 343 3.14 -11.88 13.92
C ASN A 343 2.93 -13.30 13.39
N ASN A 344 3.76 -14.26 13.79
CA ASN A 344 3.58 -15.67 13.41
C ASN A 344 2.27 -16.27 13.96
N LEU A 345 1.81 -15.85 15.14
CA LEU A 345 0.49 -16.21 15.65
C LEU A 345 -0.64 -15.60 14.81
N ARG A 346 -0.51 -14.33 14.41
CA ARG A 346 -1.45 -13.67 13.49
C ARG A 346 -1.54 -14.40 12.15
N GLU A 347 -0.39 -14.78 11.57
CA GLU A 347 -0.34 -15.57 10.34
C GLU A 347 -1.01 -16.95 10.48
N ARG A 348 -0.88 -17.60 11.66
CA ARG A 348 -1.60 -18.85 11.96
C ARG A 348 -3.11 -18.63 12.00
N ASN A 349 -3.57 -17.58 12.66
CA ASN A 349 -5.00 -17.24 12.75
C ASN A 349 -5.57 -16.88 11.37
N LYS A 350 -4.84 -16.10 10.57
CA LYS A 350 -5.19 -15.80 9.18
C LYS A 350 -5.36 -17.09 8.35
N LYS A 351 -4.45 -18.06 8.47
CA LYS A 351 -4.61 -19.38 7.82
C LYS A 351 -5.86 -20.11 8.29
N ALA A 352 -6.23 -20.00 9.57
CA ALA A 352 -7.47 -20.59 10.08
C ALA A 352 -8.72 -19.90 9.51
N VAL A 353 -8.72 -18.57 9.36
CA VAL A 353 -9.78 -17.81 8.68
C VAL A 353 -9.95 -18.27 7.23
N ILE A 354 -8.86 -18.37 6.47
CA ILE A 354 -8.87 -18.88 5.09
C ILE A 354 -9.39 -20.33 5.05
N SER A 355 -8.98 -21.19 6.00
CA SER A 355 -9.48 -22.56 6.08
C SER A 355 -11.00 -22.61 6.32
N LYS A 356 -11.54 -21.72 7.17
CA LYS A 356 -12.99 -21.57 7.37
C LYS A 356 -13.67 -21.10 6.07
N GLN A 357 -13.10 -20.13 5.36
CA GLN A 357 -13.62 -19.70 4.06
C GLN A 357 -13.63 -20.84 3.04
N VAL A 358 -12.56 -21.63 2.95
CA VAL A 358 -12.50 -22.82 2.07
C VAL A 358 -13.61 -23.82 2.42
N LYS A 359 -13.86 -24.08 3.71
CA LYS A 359 -14.96 -24.95 4.14
C LYS A 359 -16.32 -24.38 3.75
N ALA A 360 -16.54 -23.07 3.96
CA ALA A 360 -17.76 -22.39 3.56
C ALA A 360 -17.96 -22.45 2.03
N LEU A 361 -16.91 -22.23 1.23
CA LEU A 361 -16.96 -22.34 -0.22
C LEU A 361 -17.40 -23.73 -0.69
N LYS A 362 -17.00 -24.79 0.03
CA LYS A 362 -17.33 -26.18 -0.30
C LYS A 362 -18.76 -26.59 0.03
N THR A 363 -19.52 -25.78 0.80
CA THR A 363 -20.95 -26.02 1.03
C THR A 363 -21.76 -25.88 -0.25
N LYS A 364 -21.32 -25.00 -1.16
CA LYS A 364 -22.02 -24.64 -2.40
C LYS A 364 -23.42 -24.05 -2.16
N ASP A 365 -23.63 -23.45 -1.00
CA ASP A 365 -24.89 -22.78 -0.68
C ASP A 365 -25.16 -21.63 -1.65
N ASN A 366 -26.44 -21.39 -1.96
CA ASN A 366 -26.84 -20.36 -2.94
C ASN A 366 -26.29 -18.96 -2.60
N GLU A 367 -26.17 -18.63 -1.31
CA GLU A 367 -25.58 -17.36 -0.86
C GLU A 367 -24.09 -17.24 -1.26
N VAL A 368 -23.33 -18.34 -1.12
CA VAL A 368 -21.91 -18.38 -1.48
C VAL A 368 -21.74 -18.26 -2.99
N VAL A 369 -22.56 -18.97 -3.76
CA VAL A 369 -22.57 -18.89 -5.22
C VAL A 369 -22.90 -17.47 -5.67
N ASN A 370 -23.95 -16.88 -5.10
CA ASN A 370 -24.38 -15.53 -5.44
C ASN A 370 -23.32 -14.48 -5.09
N ASP A 371 -22.65 -14.59 -3.93
CA ASP A 371 -21.58 -13.65 -3.56
C ASP A 371 -20.38 -13.71 -4.53
N ILE A 372 -20.02 -14.90 -5.04
CA ILE A 372 -18.99 -15.05 -6.08
C ILE A 372 -19.44 -14.40 -7.41
N LEU A 373 -20.69 -14.63 -7.84
CA LEU A 373 -21.22 -14.06 -9.08
C LEU A 373 -21.30 -12.54 -9.00
N VAL A 374 -21.84 -11.99 -7.91
CA VAL A 374 -21.87 -10.55 -7.65
C VAL A 374 -20.47 -9.97 -7.72
N MET A 375 -19.46 -10.62 -7.13
CA MET A 375 -18.08 -10.12 -7.22
C MET A 375 -17.56 -10.09 -8.66
N PHE A 376 -17.88 -11.07 -9.52
CA PHE A 376 -17.55 -10.99 -10.95
C PHE A 376 -18.27 -9.83 -11.66
N GLU A 377 -19.51 -9.56 -11.32
CA GLU A 377 -20.24 -8.39 -11.85
C GLU A 377 -19.56 -7.08 -11.43
N LEU A 378 -19.16 -6.94 -10.16
CA LEU A 378 -18.45 -5.75 -9.68
C LEU A 378 -17.12 -5.54 -10.41
N ILE A 379 -16.37 -6.62 -10.65
CA ILE A 379 -15.12 -6.57 -11.42
C ILE A 379 -15.39 -6.13 -12.86
N THR A 380 -16.38 -6.76 -13.51
CA THR A 380 -16.77 -6.50 -14.91
C THR A 380 -17.27 -5.07 -15.11
N ASN A 381 -18.10 -4.58 -14.18
CA ASN A 381 -18.70 -3.25 -14.20
C ASN A 381 -17.75 -2.14 -13.72
N LYS A 382 -16.49 -2.51 -13.40
CA LYS A 382 -15.42 -1.62 -12.93
C LYS A 382 -15.79 -0.88 -11.65
N GLU A 383 -16.34 -1.60 -10.67
CA GLU A 383 -16.84 -1.06 -9.39
C GLU A 383 -15.92 -1.31 -8.19
N ILE A 384 -14.82 -2.04 -8.39
CA ILE A 384 -13.79 -2.23 -7.36
C ILE A 384 -12.82 -1.06 -7.42
N GLU A 385 -12.65 -0.40 -6.27
CA GLU A 385 -11.77 0.75 -6.13
C GLU A 385 -10.72 0.55 -5.00
N PRO A 386 -9.48 1.05 -5.14
CA PRO A 386 -8.96 1.67 -6.36
C PRO A 386 -8.96 0.72 -7.55
N ALA A 387 -9.09 1.27 -8.75
CA ALA A 387 -9.01 0.53 -10.01
C ALA A 387 -7.83 -0.46 -10.10
N SER A 388 -6.73 -0.17 -9.43
CA SER A 388 -5.51 -0.98 -9.33
C SER A 388 -5.69 -2.30 -8.55
N MET A 389 -6.76 -2.46 -7.77
CA MET A 389 -7.10 -3.67 -7.01
C MET A 389 -7.93 -4.67 -7.83
N ARG A 390 -8.53 -4.24 -8.94
CA ARG A 390 -9.37 -5.11 -9.79
C ARG A 390 -8.70 -6.43 -10.20
N PRO A 391 -7.43 -6.45 -10.67
CA PRO A 391 -6.75 -7.71 -10.98
C PRO A 391 -6.64 -8.65 -9.78
N THR A 392 -6.27 -8.13 -8.60
CA THR A 392 -6.16 -8.94 -7.39
C THR A 392 -7.52 -9.50 -6.94
N PHE A 393 -8.59 -8.71 -7.01
CA PHE A 393 -9.94 -9.20 -6.73
C PHE A 393 -10.38 -10.26 -7.75
N PHE A 394 -9.94 -10.16 -9.01
CA PHE A 394 -10.22 -11.16 -10.03
C PHE A 394 -9.49 -12.49 -9.74
N GLU A 395 -8.19 -12.46 -9.44
CA GLU A 395 -7.43 -13.63 -8.96
C GLU A 395 -8.09 -14.28 -7.76
N TRP A 396 -8.45 -13.48 -6.75
CA TRP A 396 -9.11 -13.96 -5.55
C TRP A 396 -10.48 -14.58 -5.84
N ASN A 397 -11.30 -13.96 -6.68
CA ASN A 397 -12.65 -14.47 -6.97
C ASN A 397 -12.64 -15.72 -7.86
N VAL A 398 -11.67 -15.84 -8.78
CA VAL A 398 -11.44 -17.09 -9.52
C VAL A 398 -10.97 -18.19 -8.57
N TRP A 399 -10.09 -17.88 -7.61
CA TRP A 399 -9.71 -18.85 -6.58
C TRP A 399 -10.93 -19.32 -5.76
N ARG A 400 -11.85 -18.42 -5.39
CA ARG A 400 -13.09 -18.79 -4.70
C ARG A 400 -13.95 -19.74 -5.53
N ALA A 401 -14.20 -19.39 -6.79
CA ALA A 401 -14.98 -20.21 -7.72
C ALA A 401 -14.34 -21.60 -7.91
N MET A 402 -13.02 -21.65 -8.13
CA MET A 402 -12.30 -22.91 -8.28
C MET A 402 -12.30 -23.76 -7.01
N THR A 403 -12.14 -23.14 -5.84
CA THR A 403 -12.19 -23.84 -4.55
C THR A 403 -13.56 -24.43 -4.26
N MET A 404 -14.63 -23.74 -4.70
CA MET A 404 -16.01 -24.22 -4.61
C MET A 404 -16.27 -25.42 -5.53
N ILE A 405 -15.80 -25.36 -6.79
CA ILE A 405 -16.13 -26.36 -7.81
C ILE A 405 -15.23 -27.61 -7.73
N ASN A 406 -13.96 -27.46 -7.35
CA ASN A 406 -12.95 -28.52 -7.47
C ASN A 406 -12.71 -29.32 -6.18
N HIS A 407 -12.34 -30.60 -6.36
CA HIS A 407 -12.00 -31.51 -5.27
C HIS A 407 -10.52 -31.49 -4.84
N GLY A 408 -9.66 -30.78 -5.59
CA GLY A 408 -8.23 -30.65 -5.28
C GLY A 408 -7.92 -29.66 -4.14
N LYS A 409 -6.63 -29.56 -3.79
CA LYS A 409 -6.10 -28.53 -2.89
C LYS A 409 -5.78 -27.28 -3.71
N ILE A 410 -6.71 -26.31 -3.68
CA ILE A 410 -6.60 -25.07 -4.45
C ILE A 410 -5.90 -23.99 -3.62
N LYS A 411 -4.76 -23.49 -4.10
CA LYS A 411 -3.96 -22.46 -3.46
C LYS A 411 -3.87 -21.22 -4.36
N GLY A 412 -4.40 -20.09 -3.90
CA GLY A 412 -4.10 -18.77 -4.48
C GLY A 412 -2.75 -18.24 -3.98
N ASN A 413 -2.01 -17.55 -4.86
CA ASN A 413 -0.71 -16.99 -4.54
C ASN A 413 -0.75 -15.47 -4.23
N PHE A 414 -1.90 -14.83 -4.35
CA PHE A 414 -2.14 -13.46 -3.90
C PHE A 414 -1.97 -13.30 -2.38
N LEU A 415 -1.71 -12.08 -1.93
CA LEU A 415 -1.65 -11.72 -0.51
C LEU A 415 -3.04 -11.36 0.01
N VAL A 416 -3.32 -11.74 1.24
CA VAL A 416 -4.58 -11.43 1.94
C VAL A 416 -4.34 -10.79 3.31
N ASP A 417 -5.32 -10.02 3.77
CA ASP A 417 -5.39 -9.47 5.13
C ASP A 417 -5.79 -10.54 6.16
N ASP A 418 -5.83 -10.14 7.44
CA ASP A 418 -6.18 -11.03 8.55
C ASP A 418 -7.61 -11.59 8.46
N MET A 419 -8.47 -10.96 7.65
CA MET A 419 -9.85 -11.37 7.38
C MET A 419 -9.98 -12.21 6.11
N GLY A 420 -8.88 -12.46 5.39
CA GLY A 420 -8.85 -13.22 4.14
C GLY A 420 -9.25 -12.42 2.89
N ASN A 421 -9.34 -11.09 2.96
CA ASN A 421 -9.59 -10.25 1.78
C ASN A 421 -8.28 -10.01 1.01
N PRO A 422 -8.32 -9.89 -0.33
CA PRO A 422 -7.14 -9.66 -1.14
C PRO A 422 -6.52 -8.26 -0.93
N ILE A 423 -5.19 -8.21 -0.78
CA ILE A 423 -4.38 -6.97 -0.65
C ILE A 423 -3.56 -6.69 -1.92
N SER A 424 -2.94 -7.72 -2.50
CA SER A 424 -2.15 -7.58 -3.71
C SER A 424 -1.97 -8.92 -4.42
N THR A 425 -1.62 -8.87 -5.70
CA THR A 425 -1.21 -10.04 -6.47
C THR A 425 0.08 -10.64 -5.88
N ALA A 426 0.41 -11.86 -6.30
CA ALA A 426 1.67 -12.48 -5.93
C ALA A 426 2.89 -11.74 -6.52
N GLY A 427 4.08 -12.03 -5.99
CA GLY A 427 5.31 -11.75 -6.73
C GLY A 427 5.40 -12.61 -7.99
N GLY A 428 6.01 -12.07 -9.05
CA GLY A 428 6.16 -12.79 -10.32
C GLY A 428 6.98 -14.09 -10.18
N GLY A 429 6.85 -15.01 -11.14
CA GLY A 429 7.60 -16.27 -11.16
C GLY A 429 6.77 -17.52 -10.80
N GLN A 430 5.47 -17.38 -10.61
CA GLN A 430 4.53 -18.48 -10.33
C GLN A 430 3.13 -18.11 -10.82
N SER A 431 2.30 -19.12 -11.08
CA SER A 431 0.91 -18.88 -11.49
C SER A 431 0.07 -18.26 -10.40
N ASP A 432 -0.97 -17.52 -10.77
CA ASP A 432 -1.87 -16.86 -9.81
C ASP A 432 -2.51 -17.86 -8.84
N ILE A 433 -2.93 -19.01 -9.36
CA ILE A 433 -3.55 -20.08 -8.58
C ILE A 433 -2.94 -21.43 -9.01
N ILE A 434 -2.75 -22.31 -8.03
CA ILE A 434 -2.31 -23.69 -8.26
C ILE A 434 -3.35 -24.63 -7.63
N GLY A 435 -3.97 -25.46 -8.46
CA GLY A 435 -4.78 -26.59 -8.01
C GLY A 435 -3.97 -27.87 -7.99
N ASP A 436 -3.78 -28.48 -6.82
CA ASP A 436 -3.09 -29.77 -6.67
C ASP A 436 -4.11 -30.91 -6.50
N TYR A 437 -4.06 -31.88 -7.40
CA TYR A 437 -4.96 -33.03 -7.44
C TYR A 437 -4.22 -34.35 -7.17
N GLY A 438 -2.99 -34.28 -6.67
CA GLY A 438 -2.12 -35.44 -6.45
C GLY A 438 -1.46 -35.90 -7.75
N ALA A 439 -2.23 -36.55 -8.63
CA ALA A 439 -1.74 -37.10 -9.89
C ALA A 439 -1.32 -36.02 -10.91
N PHE A 440 -1.92 -34.84 -10.83
CA PHE A 440 -1.59 -33.69 -11.67
C PHE A 440 -1.81 -32.39 -10.91
N LYS A 441 -1.26 -31.30 -11.47
CA LYS A 441 -1.45 -29.93 -11.00
C LYS A 441 -2.02 -29.09 -12.14
N ILE A 442 -2.90 -28.15 -11.80
CA ILE A 442 -3.37 -27.11 -12.72
C ILE A 442 -2.77 -25.78 -12.27
N GLY A 443 -1.95 -25.17 -13.11
CA GLY A 443 -1.59 -23.76 -12.99
C GLY A 443 -2.65 -22.92 -13.69
N VAL A 444 -3.15 -21.89 -13.01
CA VAL A 444 -4.21 -21.01 -13.52
C VAL A 444 -3.71 -19.58 -13.47
N GLU A 445 -3.81 -18.92 -14.60
CA GLU A 445 -3.39 -17.55 -14.85
C GLU A 445 -4.64 -16.78 -15.29
N VAL A 446 -4.90 -15.63 -14.66
CA VAL A 446 -6.09 -14.84 -14.94
C VAL A 446 -5.69 -13.42 -15.29
N THR A 447 -6.38 -12.84 -16.26
CA THR A 447 -6.07 -11.48 -16.70
C THR A 447 -7.33 -10.72 -17.06
N LEU A 448 -7.34 -9.45 -16.69
CA LEU A 448 -8.32 -8.48 -17.19
C LEU A 448 -7.81 -7.77 -18.46
N SER A 449 -6.59 -8.08 -18.91
CA SER A 449 -6.02 -7.55 -20.14
C SER A 449 -6.68 -8.18 -21.36
N THR A 450 -6.81 -7.41 -22.44
CA THR A 450 -7.45 -7.86 -23.70
C THR A 450 -6.62 -7.43 -24.92
N GLY A 451 -6.71 -8.17 -26.02
CA GLY A 451 -6.08 -7.81 -27.29
C GLY A 451 -4.54 -7.88 -27.24
N ASN A 452 -3.85 -7.00 -27.97
CA ASN A 452 -2.38 -7.02 -28.06
C ASN A 452 -1.70 -6.90 -26.69
N LYS A 453 -2.26 -6.11 -25.78
CA LYS A 453 -1.74 -5.97 -24.42
C LYS A 453 -1.80 -7.29 -23.64
N GLN A 454 -2.83 -8.11 -23.86
CA GLN A 454 -2.92 -9.44 -23.27
C GLN A 454 -1.83 -10.34 -23.82
N TYR A 455 -1.63 -10.31 -25.14
CA TYR A 455 -0.55 -11.08 -25.78
C TYR A 455 0.82 -10.71 -25.18
N GLU A 456 1.13 -9.42 -25.10
CA GLU A 456 2.40 -8.93 -24.54
C GLU A 456 2.59 -9.30 -23.06
N MET A 457 1.53 -9.15 -22.25
CA MET A 457 1.63 -9.37 -20.80
C MET A 457 1.68 -10.85 -20.42
N GLU A 458 0.97 -11.72 -21.14
CA GLU A 458 0.72 -13.09 -20.68
C GLU A 458 1.51 -14.15 -21.45
N SER A 459 1.95 -13.88 -22.69
CA SER A 459 2.51 -14.95 -23.55
C SER A 459 3.78 -15.60 -22.97
N GLU A 460 4.76 -14.79 -22.53
CA GLU A 460 5.97 -15.32 -21.87
C GLU A 460 5.69 -15.80 -20.44
N PRO A 461 5.05 -15.01 -19.56
CA PRO A 461 4.95 -15.39 -18.15
C PRO A 461 4.14 -16.66 -17.93
N VAL A 462 3.01 -16.82 -18.63
CA VAL A 462 2.17 -18.02 -18.54
C VAL A 462 2.99 -19.26 -18.93
N SER A 463 3.65 -19.22 -20.10
CA SER A 463 4.45 -20.34 -20.59
C SER A 463 5.58 -20.70 -19.60
N ARG A 464 6.27 -19.68 -19.07
CA ARG A 464 7.33 -19.88 -18.08
C ARG A 464 6.80 -20.45 -16.77
N HIS A 465 5.70 -19.92 -16.23
CA HIS A 465 5.14 -20.39 -14.95
C HIS A 465 4.68 -21.85 -15.05
N ILE A 466 4.03 -22.23 -16.14
CA ILE A 466 3.61 -23.61 -16.38
C ILE A 466 4.83 -24.53 -16.54
N GLY A 467 5.86 -24.11 -17.28
CA GLY A 467 7.12 -24.85 -17.39
C GLY A 467 7.83 -25.05 -16.05
N GLU A 468 7.89 -24.02 -15.21
CA GLU A 468 8.44 -24.11 -13.85
C GLU A 468 7.59 -25.01 -12.93
N LEU A 469 6.27 -24.99 -13.09
CA LEU A 469 5.37 -25.89 -12.37
C LEU A 469 5.58 -27.35 -12.78
N GLN A 470 5.77 -27.60 -14.08
CA GLN A 470 6.06 -28.93 -14.62
C GLN A 470 7.38 -29.51 -14.09
N LYS A 471 8.44 -28.68 -13.99
CA LYS A 471 9.73 -29.09 -13.39
C LYS A 471 9.60 -29.59 -11.95
N LYS A 472 8.65 -29.06 -11.19
CA LYS A 472 8.38 -29.48 -9.81
C LYS A 472 7.63 -30.82 -9.72
N GLY A 473 7.15 -31.36 -10.84
CA GLY A 473 6.41 -32.61 -10.92
C GLY A 473 5.03 -32.59 -10.27
N PRO A 474 4.23 -33.67 -10.42
CA PRO A 474 3.06 -33.91 -9.57
C PRO A 474 3.49 -34.01 -8.09
N ALA A 475 2.55 -33.90 -7.16
CA ALA A 475 2.85 -34.25 -5.77
C ALA A 475 3.06 -35.77 -5.76
N LEU A 476 4.29 -36.23 -5.92
CA LEU A 476 4.62 -37.64 -5.74
C LEU A 476 4.18 -38.00 -4.32
N LEU A 477 3.15 -38.85 -4.23
CA LEU A 477 2.79 -39.53 -2.99
C LEU A 477 4.08 -40.21 -2.51
N SER A 478 4.64 -39.74 -1.41
CA SER A 478 5.51 -40.57 -0.58
C SER A 478 4.62 -41.71 -0.09
N ILE A 479 4.66 -42.84 -0.80
CA ILE A 479 4.06 -44.11 -0.39
C ILE A 479 4.77 -44.59 0.87
#